data_AF-A0ABD2UKK5-F1
#
_entry.id   AF-A0ABD2UKK5-F1
#
_cell.length_a   1.000
_cell.length_b   1.000
_cell.length_c   1.000
_cell.angle_alpha   90.00
_cell.angle_beta   90.00
_cell.angle_gamma   90.00
#
_symmetry.space_group_name_H-M   'P 1'
#
loop_
_entity.id
_entity.type
_entity.pdbx_description
1 polymer ?
#
loop_
_entity_poly.entity_id
_entity_poly.type
_entity_poly.pdbx_seq_one_letter_code
_entity_poly.pdbx_strand_id
1 'polypeptide(L)'
;MKEFTFLSGSHLNFWQQLLYYCVPVKSTSRSRQRRPNTNDLENDSQMVKTKYVRIYFRTVIKKLHTLIFGVLEIVVPPLKHIRKKKLIHHNAVKYAESLCEKIETLNDKEVDSIVSRPLLDAACYDTYELVEIIFRKFPSLAYCYDQDSKNILHIAIEHRCENVFNLICQMSQLQHQLMVSVDSSGNTVLHLAGKMARNKLNLVSGPALQMQRELQWFKEVKKIVPPLYWESLNGEKNAPYVVFTDEHEKLKVDGEKWMKDTSSSCTIAAALIATIAFAAAITVPGGNEQQSGLPIFSGNIAFIIFAISNAASLFTSSTSLLVFLSVLTSRYAEEDFLHTLPRSLILGLLTLFLSITSMMISFSATVYLVFGQKKAWVLVPVATMACLPITSFVLLQFPLLVALISSTYGAGIFGKKSNLLF
;
A
#
# COMPACT_ATOMS: atom_id res chain seq x y z
N MET A 1 9.35 -11.42 22.17
CA MET A 1 9.50 -9.98 21.83
C MET A 1 8.12 -9.46 21.42
N LYS A 2 7.66 -8.28 21.85
CA LYS A 2 6.34 -7.79 21.39
C LYS A 2 6.46 -7.33 19.93
N GLU A 3 5.51 -7.75 19.10
CA GLU A 3 5.42 -7.54 17.64
C GLU A 3 5.60 -6.07 17.18
N PHE A 4 5.40 -5.10 18.08
CA PHE A 4 5.38 -3.66 17.75
C PHE A 4 6.60 -2.86 18.26
N THR A 5 7.72 -3.52 18.53
CA THR A 5 8.87 -2.85 19.16
C THR A 5 9.78 -2.14 18.15
N PHE A 6 9.78 -2.60 16.89
CA PHE A 6 10.56 -2.03 15.78
C PHE A 6 9.64 -1.40 14.73
N LEU A 7 10.19 -0.53 13.88
CA LEU A 7 9.40 0.22 12.90
C LEU A 7 8.77 -0.71 11.87
N SER A 8 9.52 -1.67 11.31
CA SER A 8 8.99 -2.56 10.27
C SER A 8 7.92 -3.52 10.78
N GLY A 9 8.02 -3.97 12.04
CA GLY A 9 6.97 -4.76 12.71
C GLY A 9 5.77 -3.94 13.17
N SER A 10 5.81 -2.60 13.06
CA SER A 10 4.72 -1.73 13.51
C SER A 10 3.69 -1.46 12.39
N HIS A 11 2.41 -1.76 12.65
CA HIS A 11 1.32 -1.35 11.76
C HIS A 11 1.05 0.16 11.90
N LEU A 12 1.50 0.94 10.92
CA LEU A 12 1.17 2.35 10.75
C LEU A 12 0.35 2.52 9.47
N ASN A 13 -0.81 3.15 9.55
CA ASN A 13 -1.62 3.44 8.36
C ASN A 13 -0.91 4.49 7.49
N PHE A 14 -1.28 4.58 6.20
CA PHE A 14 -0.68 5.48 5.21
C PHE A 14 -0.37 6.90 5.75
N TRP A 15 -1.36 7.56 6.36
CA TRP A 15 -1.19 8.90 6.94
C TRP A 15 -0.23 8.94 8.13
N GLN A 16 -0.24 7.90 8.98
CA GLN A 16 0.66 7.79 10.12
C GLN A 16 2.09 7.55 9.66
N GLN A 17 2.30 6.80 8.58
CA GLN A 17 3.60 6.53 8.00
C GLN A 17 4.21 7.81 7.40
N LEU A 18 3.41 8.60 6.69
CA LEU A 18 3.84 9.89 6.15
C LEU A 18 4.22 10.87 7.26
N LEU A 19 3.39 10.96 8.32
CA LEU A 19 3.70 11.75 9.51
C LEU A 19 4.96 11.24 10.24
N TYR A 20 5.15 9.93 10.33
CA TYR A 20 6.31 9.32 10.99
C TYR A 20 7.63 9.78 10.38
N TYR A 21 7.73 9.88 9.05
CA TYR A 21 8.93 10.37 8.37
C TYR A 21 9.21 11.85 8.67
N CYS A 22 8.16 12.67 8.74
CA CYS A 22 8.28 14.11 8.98
C CYS A 22 8.60 14.45 10.45
N VAL A 23 8.24 13.62 11.43
CA VAL A 23 8.46 13.95 12.85
C VAL A 23 9.95 13.81 13.26
N PRO A 24 10.59 14.85 13.83
CA PRO A 24 11.98 14.78 14.27
C PRO A 24 12.16 14.07 15.62
N VAL A 25 13.14 13.17 15.70
CA VAL A 25 13.57 12.54 16.96
C VAL A 25 14.55 13.47 17.68
N LYS A 26 14.26 13.84 18.94
CA LYS A 26 15.25 14.50 19.80
C LYS A 26 16.31 13.46 20.15
N SER A 27 17.52 13.55 19.59
CA SER A 27 18.63 12.72 20.06
C SER A 27 19.09 13.22 21.43
N THR A 28 18.61 12.61 22.51
CA THR A 28 19.27 12.68 23.81
C THR A 28 20.46 11.73 23.80
N SER A 29 21.45 12.02 22.95
CA SER A 29 22.80 11.52 23.12
C SER A 29 23.65 12.73 23.43
N ARG A 30 24.08 12.83 24.69
CA ARG A 30 25.21 13.66 25.12
C ARG A 30 26.41 13.15 24.32
N SER A 31 26.64 13.71 23.14
CA SER A 31 27.89 13.50 22.42
C SER A 31 28.96 14.11 23.30
N ARG A 32 29.82 13.26 23.89
CA ARG A 32 31.14 13.72 24.34
C ARG A 32 31.81 14.27 23.09
N GLN A 33 31.74 15.59 22.97
CA GLN A 33 32.45 16.35 21.96
C GLN A 33 33.94 16.13 22.26
N ARG A 34 34.55 15.17 21.56
CA ARG A 34 35.99 14.99 21.56
C ARG A 34 36.56 16.31 21.04
N ARG A 35 37.24 17.06 21.91
CA ARG A 35 37.99 18.26 21.51
C ARG A 35 38.96 17.83 20.39
N PRO A 36 38.98 18.49 19.23
CA PRO A 36 40.04 18.25 18.27
C PRO A 36 41.33 18.75 18.92
N ASN A 37 42.36 17.91 18.93
CA ASN A 37 43.71 18.35 19.27
C ASN A 37 44.08 19.47 18.29
N THR A 38 44.22 20.68 18.82
CA THR A 38 45.01 21.74 18.21
C THR A 38 46.44 21.25 18.18
N ASN A 39 46.88 20.78 17.02
CA ASN A 39 48.19 21.00 16.42
C ASN A 39 48.07 20.54 14.97
N ASP A 40 48.69 21.30 14.07
CA ASP A 40 48.69 21.15 12.60
C ASP A 40 47.68 22.08 11.89
N LEU A 41 47.96 23.38 12.04
CA LEU A 41 47.57 24.42 11.11
C LEU A 41 48.62 24.44 9.99
N GLU A 42 48.28 23.92 8.81
CA GLU A 42 48.48 24.67 7.57
C GLU A 42 47.72 24.04 6.39
N ASN A 43 46.97 24.92 5.72
CA ASN A 43 46.49 24.81 4.34
C ASN A 43 45.26 23.92 4.04
N ASP A 44 44.05 24.42 4.33
CA ASP A 44 42.96 24.53 3.31
C ASP A 44 41.75 25.35 3.84
N SER A 45 41.86 26.69 3.82
CA SER A 45 40.97 27.58 4.59
C SER A 45 39.56 27.79 3.99
N GLN A 46 39.36 27.50 2.70
CA GLN A 46 38.07 27.71 2.01
C GLN A 46 37.16 26.47 2.05
N MET A 47 37.70 25.27 1.93
CA MET A 47 36.90 24.03 1.94
C MET A 47 36.36 23.71 3.35
N VAL A 48 37.14 24.05 4.39
CA VAL A 48 36.74 23.91 5.79
C VAL A 48 35.61 24.89 6.15
N LYS A 49 35.73 26.18 5.82
CA LYS A 49 34.67 27.18 6.08
C LYS A 49 33.32 26.79 5.45
N THR A 50 33.34 26.29 4.21
CA THR A 50 32.12 25.86 3.50
C THR A 50 31.47 24.65 4.18
N LYS A 51 32.27 23.72 4.70
CA LYS A 51 31.79 22.55 5.49
C LYS A 51 31.20 23.00 6.82
N TYR A 52 31.85 23.94 7.53
CA TYR A 52 31.37 24.47 8.81
C TYR A 52 30.06 25.25 8.67
N VAL A 53 29.94 26.11 7.67
CA VAL A 53 28.70 26.87 7.40
C VAL A 53 27.56 25.92 7.05
N ARG A 54 27.83 24.89 6.23
CA ARG A 54 26.82 23.85 5.88
C ARG A 54 26.41 23.00 7.08
N ILE A 55 27.34 22.68 7.98
CA ILE A 55 27.04 21.97 9.24
C ILE A 55 26.19 22.86 10.15
N TYR A 56 26.56 24.13 10.32
CA TYR A 56 25.84 25.10 11.13
C TYR A 56 24.42 25.34 10.61
N PHE A 57 24.24 25.57 9.30
CA PHE A 57 22.93 25.70 8.67
C PHE A 57 22.06 24.44 8.88
N ARG A 58 22.65 23.24 8.72
CA ARG A 58 21.94 21.98 9.01
C ARG A 58 21.52 21.88 10.49
N THR A 59 22.34 22.37 11.42
CA THR A 59 22.00 22.39 12.85
C THR A 59 20.87 23.38 13.16
N VAL A 60 20.89 24.57 12.55
CA VAL A 60 19.85 25.60 12.71
C VAL A 60 18.52 25.11 12.13
N ILE A 61 18.53 24.55 10.92
CA ILE A 61 17.34 23.98 10.28
C ILE A 61 16.77 22.83 11.13
N LYS A 62 17.62 21.93 11.66
CA LYS A 62 17.18 20.86 12.57
C LYS A 62 16.53 21.42 13.84
N LYS A 63 17.11 22.46 14.45
CA LYS A 63 16.55 23.12 15.64
C LYS A 63 15.20 23.78 15.36
N LEU A 64 15.10 24.55 14.28
CA LEU A 64 13.86 25.20 13.85
C LEU A 64 12.76 24.17 13.56
N HIS A 65 13.11 23.09 12.85
CA HIS A 65 12.22 21.99 12.55
C HIS A 65 11.71 21.28 13.83
N THR A 66 12.57 21.05 14.83
CA THR A 66 12.13 20.52 16.13
C THR A 66 11.23 21.48 16.92
N LEU A 67 11.38 22.80 16.74
CA LEU A 67 10.56 23.83 17.38
C LEU A 67 9.17 23.87 16.76
N ILE A 68 9.09 23.92 15.43
CA ILE A 68 7.83 23.88 14.66
C ILE A 68 7.02 22.64 15.00
N PHE A 69 7.66 21.45 15.00
CA PHE A 69 6.98 20.21 15.39
C PHE A 69 6.58 20.16 16.87
N GLY A 70 7.29 20.88 17.75
CA GLY A 70 6.90 21.01 19.15
C GLY A 70 5.59 21.80 19.33
N VAL A 71 5.36 22.82 18.49
CA VAL A 71 4.10 23.58 18.47
C VAL A 71 2.98 22.74 17.83
N LEU A 72 3.27 22.05 16.73
CA LEU A 72 2.30 21.18 16.03
C LEU A 72 1.80 20.03 16.92
N GLU A 73 2.62 19.54 17.85
CA GLU A 73 2.31 18.47 18.79
C GLU A 73 1.27 18.89 19.85
N ILE A 74 1.15 20.19 20.15
CA ILE A 74 0.13 20.74 21.05
C ILE A 74 -1.23 20.78 20.34
N VAL A 75 -1.23 21.03 19.03
CA VAL A 75 -2.44 21.18 18.21
C VAL A 75 -2.97 19.84 17.71
N VAL A 76 -2.10 18.84 17.50
CA VAL A 76 -2.47 17.55 16.87
C VAL A 76 -2.09 16.36 17.78
N PRO A 77 -3.02 15.84 18.61
CA PRO A 77 -2.78 14.71 19.51
C PRO A 77 -2.23 13.43 18.82
N PRO A 78 -2.64 13.07 17.59
CA PRO A 78 -2.05 11.94 16.84
C PRO A 78 -0.53 12.06 16.64
N LEU A 79 0.01 13.28 16.52
CA LEU A 79 1.42 13.54 16.28
C LEU A 79 2.29 13.14 17.49
N LYS A 80 1.78 13.39 18.70
CA LYS A 80 2.44 13.02 19.97
C LYS A 80 2.59 11.51 20.10
N HIS A 81 1.56 10.76 19.71
CA HIS A 81 1.60 9.29 19.70
C HIS A 81 2.63 8.75 18.71
N ILE A 82 2.66 9.30 17.49
CA ILE A 82 3.64 8.92 16.46
C ILE A 82 5.07 9.21 16.91
N ARG A 83 5.31 10.35 17.55
CA ARG A 83 6.62 10.71 18.10
C ARG A 83 7.08 9.75 19.19
N LYS A 84 6.19 9.36 20.11
CA LYS A 84 6.47 8.38 21.15
C LYS A 84 6.83 7.01 20.55
N LYS A 85 6.05 6.53 19.56
CA LYS A 85 6.38 5.30 18.82
C LYS A 85 7.76 5.37 18.17
N LYS A 86 8.06 6.47 17.48
CA LYS A 86 9.37 6.69 16.83
C LYS A 86 10.54 6.64 17.82
N LEU A 87 10.36 7.19 19.02
CA LEU A 87 11.37 7.11 20.09
C LEU A 87 11.56 5.67 20.59
N ILE A 88 10.48 4.91 20.76
CA ILE A 88 10.53 3.50 21.16
C ILE A 88 11.32 2.69 20.12
N HIS A 89 11.00 2.84 18.83
CA HIS A 89 11.71 2.13 17.75
C HIS A 89 13.21 2.47 17.74
N HIS A 90 13.56 3.76 17.90
CA HIS A 90 14.96 4.20 17.96
C HIS A 90 15.72 3.62 19.14
N ASN A 91 15.08 3.55 20.31
CA ASN A 91 15.67 2.97 21.51
C ASN A 91 15.79 1.43 21.39
N ALA A 92 14.84 0.77 20.72
CA ALA A 92 14.87 -0.67 20.48
C ALA A 92 16.08 -1.08 19.63
N VAL A 93 16.34 -0.35 18.54
CA VAL A 93 17.54 -0.57 17.69
C VAL A 93 18.82 -0.43 18.52
N LYS A 94 18.96 0.67 19.26
CA LYS A 94 20.14 0.89 20.12
C LYS A 94 20.32 -0.19 21.19
N TYR A 95 19.22 -0.63 21.79
CA TYR A 95 19.24 -1.69 22.79
C TYR A 95 19.67 -3.02 22.17
N ALA A 96 19.16 -3.36 20.99
CA ALA A 96 19.55 -4.55 20.25
C ALA A 96 21.03 -4.53 19.87
N GLU A 97 21.56 -3.40 19.38
CA GLU A 97 22.99 -3.24 19.09
C GLU A 97 23.86 -3.47 20.34
N SER A 98 23.51 -2.82 21.46
CA SER A 98 24.26 -2.97 22.71
C SER A 98 24.16 -4.39 23.30
N LEU A 99 23.04 -5.07 23.11
CA LEU A 99 22.89 -6.46 23.53
C LEU A 99 23.77 -7.40 22.67
N CYS A 100 23.80 -7.18 21.35
CA CYS A 100 24.66 -7.95 20.44
C CYS A 100 26.14 -7.77 20.79
N GLU A 101 26.58 -6.54 21.13
CA GLU A 101 27.97 -6.29 21.58
C GLU A 101 28.35 -7.08 22.84
N LYS A 102 27.39 -7.30 23.76
CA LYS A 102 27.64 -8.14 24.94
C LYS A 102 27.67 -9.63 24.59
N ILE A 103 26.78 -10.07 23.70
CA ILE A 103 26.71 -11.48 23.26
C ILE A 103 27.95 -11.87 22.46
N GLU A 104 28.55 -10.92 21.73
CA GLU A 104 29.80 -11.10 20.97
C GLU A 104 31.00 -11.53 21.84
N THR A 105 30.92 -11.35 23.16
CA THR A 105 31.95 -11.81 24.10
C THR A 105 31.81 -13.27 24.54
N LEU A 106 30.73 -13.95 24.15
CA LEU A 106 30.46 -15.35 24.48
C LEU A 106 31.08 -16.30 23.44
N ASN A 107 31.07 -17.60 23.75
CA ASN A 107 31.54 -18.62 22.80
C ASN A 107 30.53 -18.83 21.66
N ASP A 108 30.99 -19.20 20.46
CA ASP A 108 30.14 -19.38 19.27
C ASP A 108 28.92 -20.30 19.51
N LYS A 109 29.09 -21.40 20.24
CA LYS A 109 27.98 -22.31 20.58
C LYS A 109 26.92 -21.67 21.48
N GLU A 110 27.35 -20.81 22.40
CA GLU A 110 26.44 -20.07 23.29
C GLU A 110 25.70 -19.01 22.50
N VAL A 111 26.39 -18.28 21.62
CA VAL A 111 25.80 -17.31 20.69
C VAL A 111 24.74 -17.97 19.82
N ASP A 112 25.04 -19.11 19.20
CA ASP A 112 24.09 -19.86 18.38
C ASP A 112 22.82 -20.23 19.17
N SER A 113 22.98 -20.75 20.39
CA SER A 113 21.85 -21.15 21.23
C SER A 113 20.97 -19.96 21.67
N ILE A 114 21.58 -18.80 21.91
CA ILE A 114 20.88 -17.60 22.42
C ILE A 114 20.21 -16.84 21.28
N VAL A 115 20.86 -16.72 20.12
CA VAL A 115 20.47 -15.78 19.05
C VAL A 115 19.67 -16.44 17.94
N SER A 116 19.83 -17.74 17.68
CA SER A 116 19.12 -18.42 16.57
C SER A 116 17.61 -18.26 16.66
N ARG A 117 17.02 -18.52 17.85
CA ARG A 117 15.56 -18.40 18.01
C ARG A 117 15.06 -16.95 17.85
N PRO A 118 15.66 -15.94 18.52
CA PRO A 118 15.31 -14.54 18.29
C PRO A 118 15.43 -14.07 16.84
N LEU A 119 16.43 -14.56 16.09
CA LEU A 119 16.61 -14.24 14.68
C LEU A 119 15.44 -14.74 13.83
N LEU A 120 15.04 -16.00 14.03
CA LEU A 120 13.92 -16.61 13.30
C LEU A 120 12.58 -15.98 13.70
N ASP A 121 12.38 -15.66 14.98
CA ASP A 121 11.20 -14.92 15.43
C ASP A 121 11.17 -13.51 14.81
N ALA A 122 12.32 -12.82 14.72
CA ALA A 122 12.40 -11.51 14.07
C ALA A 122 12.03 -11.59 12.58
N ALA A 123 12.44 -12.65 11.90
CA ALA A 123 12.05 -12.91 10.51
C ALA A 123 10.54 -13.16 10.38
N CYS A 124 9.95 -13.94 11.29
CA CYS A 124 8.51 -14.22 11.34
C CYS A 124 7.67 -12.95 11.54
N TYR A 125 8.17 -11.97 12.31
CA TYR A 125 7.50 -10.69 12.53
C TYR A 125 7.93 -9.56 11.58
N ASP A 126 8.62 -9.89 10.48
CA ASP A 126 9.12 -8.95 9.48
C ASP A 126 9.97 -7.79 10.07
N THR A 127 10.70 -8.08 11.14
CA THR A 127 11.57 -7.13 11.84
C THR A 127 12.96 -7.09 11.21
N TYR A 128 13.04 -6.51 10.00
CA TYR A 128 14.28 -6.54 9.22
C TYR A 128 15.44 -5.79 9.91
N GLU A 129 15.18 -4.76 10.73
CA GLU A 129 16.25 -4.03 11.41
C GLU A 129 17.01 -4.94 12.39
N LEU A 130 16.30 -5.82 13.10
CA LEU A 130 16.93 -6.76 14.02
C LEU A 130 17.67 -7.86 13.26
N VAL A 131 17.09 -8.37 12.16
CA VAL A 131 17.75 -9.35 11.28
C VAL A 131 19.05 -8.77 10.73
N GLU A 132 19.04 -7.52 10.25
CA GLU A 132 20.23 -6.84 9.72
C GLU A 132 21.33 -6.66 10.78
N ILE A 133 20.95 -6.26 12.00
CA ILE A 133 21.90 -6.14 13.12
C ILE A 133 22.55 -7.50 13.45
N ILE A 134 21.74 -8.56 13.52
CA ILE A 134 22.22 -9.91 13.85
C ILE A 134 23.13 -10.43 12.74
N PHE A 135 22.74 -10.34 11.46
CA PHE A 135 23.57 -10.79 10.34
C PHE A 135 24.91 -10.06 10.26
N ARG A 136 24.94 -8.77 10.56
CA ARG A 136 26.18 -7.98 10.58
C ARG A 136 27.14 -8.44 11.69
N LYS A 137 26.60 -8.84 12.83
CA LYS A 137 27.39 -9.21 14.01
C LYS A 137 27.74 -10.70 14.06
N PHE A 138 26.86 -11.54 13.56
CA PHE A 138 26.96 -13.00 13.63
C PHE A 138 26.60 -13.62 12.26
N PRO A 139 27.48 -13.52 11.25
CA PRO A 139 27.18 -13.98 9.90
C PRO A 139 26.90 -15.49 9.79
N SER A 140 27.48 -16.30 10.69
CA SER A 140 27.26 -17.76 10.75
C SER A 140 25.79 -18.14 10.96
N LEU A 141 25.04 -17.30 11.69
CA LEU A 141 23.62 -17.52 11.99
C LEU A 141 22.71 -17.39 10.78
N ALA A 142 23.21 -16.88 9.65
CA ALA A 142 22.44 -16.83 8.41
C ALA A 142 21.99 -18.23 7.94
N TYR A 143 22.65 -19.29 8.42
CA TYR A 143 22.37 -20.69 8.10
C TYR A 143 21.64 -21.44 9.22
N CYS A 144 21.04 -20.74 10.19
CA CYS A 144 20.25 -21.40 11.22
C CYS A 144 18.92 -21.96 10.67
N TYR A 145 18.48 -23.06 11.25
CA TYR A 145 17.20 -23.71 10.94
C TYR A 145 16.32 -23.79 12.19
N ASP A 146 15.00 -23.76 12.01
CA ASP A 146 14.06 -24.09 13.08
C ASP A 146 13.90 -25.61 13.25
N GLN A 147 12.95 -26.00 14.10
CA GLN A 147 12.64 -27.40 14.38
C GLN A 147 12.05 -28.14 13.16
N ASP A 148 11.43 -27.42 12.23
CA ASP A 148 10.86 -27.94 10.98
C ASP A 148 11.87 -27.89 9.82
N SER A 149 13.17 -27.70 10.12
CA SER A 149 14.22 -27.51 9.11
C SER A 149 13.96 -26.32 8.17
N LYS A 150 13.21 -25.31 8.63
CA LYS A 150 12.99 -24.07 7.89
C LYS A 150 14.11 -23.09 8.19
N ASN A 151 14.72 -22.56 7.14
CA ASN A 151 15.65 -21.46 7.26
C ASN A 151 14.91 -20.11 7.32
N ILE A 152 15.67 -19.03 7.46
CA ILE A 152 15.11 -17.68 7.54
C ILE A 152 14.32 -17.26 6.28
N LEU A 153 14.68 -17.75 5.09
CA LEU A 153 13.97 -17.46 3.84
C LEU A 153 12.63 -18.21 3.79
N HIS A 154 12.58 -19.46 4.22
CA HIS A 154 11.34 -20.24 4.38
C HIS A 154 10.35 -19.52 5.30
N ILE A 155 10.82 -19.08 6.47
CA ILE A 155 10.00 -18.35 7.45
C ILE A 155 9.51 -17.03 6.86
N ALA A 156 10.38 -16.26 6.20
CA ALA A 156 9.98 -15.00 5.60
C ALA A 156 8.92 -15.19 4.50
N ILE A 157 9.02 -16.27 3.71
CA ILE A 157 8.07 -16.60 2.64
C ILE A 157 6.71 -17.04 3.19
N GLU A 158 6.72 -17.98 4.13
CA GLU A 158 5.51 -18.55 4.74
C GLU A 158 4.69 -17.47 5.47
N HIS A 159 5.35 -16.52 6.14
CA HIS A 159 4.70 -15.45 6.91
C HIS A 159 4.47 -14.14 6.14
N ARG A 160 4.78 -14.11 4.83
CA ARG A 160 4.66 -12.90 3.97
C ARG A 160 5.47 -11.71 4.49
N CYS A 161 6.68 -11.96 4.98
CA CYS A 161 7.57 -10.95 5.55
C CYS A 161 8.39 -10.28 4.45
N GLU A 162 7.78 -9.27 3.82
CA GLU A 162 8.29 -8.59 2.63
C GLU A 162 9.63 -7.88 2.88
N ASN A 163 9.82 -7.25 4.05
CA ASN A 163 11.06 -6.52 4.31
C ASN A 163 12.24 -7.47 4.53
N VAL A 164 12.03 -8.56 5.27
CA VAL A 164 13.05 -9.59 5.51
C VAL A 164 13.36 -10.38 4.23
N PHE A 165 12.33 -10.74 3.44
CA PHE A 165 12.50 -11.35 2.13
C PHE A 165 13.37 -10.47 1.20
N ASN A 166 13.05 -9.18 1.12
CA ASN A 166 13.83 -8.22 0.34
C ASN A 166 15.28 -8.08 0.81
N LEU A 167 15.52 -8.12 2.13
CA LEU A 167 16.86 -8.09 2.70
C LEU A 167 17.68 -9.31 2.26
N ILE A 168 17.10 -10.52 2.37
CA ILE A 168 17.76 -11.76 1.97
C ILE A 168 18.02 -11.80 0.46
N CYS A 169 17.06 -11.39 -0.37
CA CYS A 169 17.22 -11.35 -1.82
C CYS A 169 18.24 -10.31 -2.32
N GLN A 170 18.64 -9.35 -1.49
CA GLN A 170 19.77 -8.46 -1.79
C GLN A 170 21.13 -9.14 -1.55
N MET A 171 21.17 -10.19 -0.74
CA MET A 171 22.37 -10.98 -0.41
C MET A 171 22.49 -12.19 -1.35
N SER A 172 22.92 -11.97 -2.59
CA SER A 172 22.85 -12.95 -3.68
C SER A 172 23.42 -14.35 -3.35
N GLN A 173 24.57 -14.42 -2.67
CA GLN A 173 25.20 -15.69 -2.32
C GLN A 173 24.41 -16.46 -1.24
N LEU A 174 23.96 -15.75 -0.20
CA LEU A 174 23.12 -16.32 0.86
C LEU A 174 21.77 -16.78 0.29
N GLN A 175 21.15 -15.95 -0.55
CA GLN A 175 19.89 -16.25 -1.21
C GLN A 175 19.96 -17.57 -1.98
N HIS A 176 20.98 -17.78 -2.82
CA HIS A 176 21.10 -19.00 -3.62
C HIS A 176 21.21 -20.25 -2.74
N GLN A 177 21.93 -20.17 -1.62
CA GLN A 177 22.09 -21.31 -0.71
C GLN A 177 20.81 -21.62 0.07
N LEU A 178 20.12 -20.59 0.58
CA LEU A 178 18.89 -20.77 1.34
C LEU A 178 17.72 -21.27 0.46
N MET A 179 17.66 -20.81 -0.78
CA MET A 179 16.57 -21.11 -1.71
C MET A 179 16.50 -22.59 -2.12
N VAL A 180 17.64 -23.27 -2.20
CA VAL A 180 17.72 -24.68 -2.65
C VAL A 180 17.32 -25.67 -1.54
N SER A 181 17.33 -25.23 -0.29
CA SER A 181 16.93 -26.10 0.83
C SER A 181 15.44 -26.42 0.83
N VAL A 182 15.08 -27.47 1.55
CA VAL A 182 13.68 -27.92 1.76
C VAL A 182 13.38 -28.01 3.25
N ASP A 183 12.12 -27.82 3.62
CA ASP A 183 11.67 -28.06 5.00
C ASP A 183 11.56 -29.57 5.32
N SER A 184 11.19 -29.89 6.56
CA SER A 184 10.99 -31.27 7.04
C SER A 184 9.94 -32.06 6.25
N SER A 185 9.04 -31.37 5.54
CA SER A 185 8.00 -31.96 4.70
C SER A 185 8.39 -32.01 3.22
N GLY A 186 9.63 -31.66 2.89
CA GLY A 186 10.12 -31.58 1.52
C GLY A 186 9.60 -30.38 0.72
N ASN A 187 9.01 -29.38 1.38
CA ASN A 187 8.54 -28.17 0.71
C ASN A 187 9.73 -27.28 0.35
N THR A 188 9.81 -26.90 -0.93
CA THR A 188 10.67 -25.81 -1.39
C THR A 188 10.08 -24.46 -1.00
N VAL A 189 10.88 -23.39 -1.14
CA VAL A 189 10.41 -21.99 -1.00
C VAL A 189 9.14 -21.69 -1.81
N LEU A 190 8.96 -22.32 -2.98
CA LEU A 190 7.79 -22.06 -3.83
C LEU A 190 6.52 -22.73 -3.28
N HIS A 191 6.64 -23.91 -2.66
CA HIS A 191 5.52 -24.53 -1.95
C HIS A 191 5.08 -23.70 -0.75
N LEU A 192 6.02 -23.13 0.00
CA LEU A 192 5.72 -22.25 1.14
C LEU A 192 5.06 -20.93 0.70
N ALA A 193 5.42 -20.42 -0.48
CA ALA A 193 4.71 -19.31 -1.10
C ALA A 193 3.29 -19.70 -1.54
N GLY A 194 3.08 -20.99 -1.85
CA GLY A 194 1.79 -21.58 -2.19
C GLY A 194 0.83 -21.75 -1.02
N LYS A 195 1.32 -21.88 0.22
CA LYS A 195 0.48 -22.05 1.42
C LYS A 195 -0.22 -20.75 1.81
N MET A 196 -1.45 -20.84 2.31
CA MET A 196 -2.18 -19.67 2.80
C MET A 196 -1.54 -19.08 4.07
N ALA A 197 -1.27 -17.79 4.08
CA ALA A 197 -0.67 -17.13 5.23
C ALA A 197 -1.67 -16.98 6.40
N ARG A 198 -1.37 -17.61 7.55
CA ARG A 198 -2.28 -17.63 8.73
C ARG A 198 -2.40 -16.28 9.45
N ASN A 199 -1.40 -15.41 9.38
CA ASN A 199 -1.27 -14.27 10.31
C ASN A 199 -1.46 -12.87 9.67
N LYS A 200 -1.62 -12.75 8.34
CA LYS A 200 -1.78 -11.44 7.65
C LYS A 200 -3.12 -11.23 6.93
N LEU A 201 -4.12 -12.04 7.26
CA LEU A 201 -5.48 -12.04 6.68
C LEU A 201 -6.22 -10.69 6.73
N ASN A 202 -5.76 -9.71 7.53
CA ASN A 202 -6.51 -8.49 7.83
C ASN A 202 -6.00 -7.22 7.10
N LEU A 203 -5.03 -7.31 6.19
CA LEU A 203 -4.39 -6.11 5.65
C LEU A 203 -5.08 -5.47 4.43
N VAL A 204 -5.99 -6.20 3.74
CA VAL A 204 -6.42 -5.83 2.39
C VAL A 204 -7.93 -5.62 2.29
N SER A 205 -8.35 -4.60 1.51
CA SER A 205 -9.72 -4.08 1.34
C SER A 205 -10.75 -5.02 0.67
N GLY A 206 -10.61 -6.34 0.81
CA GLY A 206 -11.57 -7.34 0.33
C GLY A 206 -10.92 -8.66 -0.12
N PRO A 207 -11.65 -9.79 -0.14
CA PRO A 207 -11.11 -11.10 -0.52
C PRO A 207 -10.46 -11.14 -1.91
N ALA A 208 -10.99 -10.40 -2.89
CA ALA A 208 -10.41 -10.35 -4.23
C ALA A 208 -9.03 -9.68 -4.27
N LEU A 209 -8.84 -8.62 -3.49
CA LEU A 209 -7.55 -7.95 -3.37
C LEU A 209 -6.56 -8.79 -2.56
N GLN A 210 -7.04 -9.56 -1.59
CA GLN A 210 -6.20 -10.53 -0.89
C GLN A 210 -5.74 -11.63 -1.86
N MET A 211 -6.64 -12.18 -2.68
CA MET A 211 -6.29 -13.15 -3.72
C MET A 211 -5.24 -12.58 -4.70
N GLN A 212 -5.44 -11.34 -5.14
CA GLN A 212 -4.46 -10.62 -5.95
C GLN A 212 -3.08 -10.57 -5.26
N ARG A 213 -3.04 -10.24 -3.96
CA ARG A 213 -1.80 -10.12 -3.19
C ARG A 213 -1.08 -11.45 -3.03
N GLU A 214 -1.80 -12.52 -2.72
CA GLU A 214 -1.23 -13.87 -2.61
C GLU A 214 -0.64 -14.34 -3.94
N LEU A 215 -1.33 -14.07 -5.04
CA LEU A 215 -0.83 -14.43 -6.37
C LEU A 215 0.38 -13.58 -6.79
N GLN A 216 0.41 -12.29 -6.44
CA GLN A 216 1.61 -11.45 -6.60
C GLN A 216 2.79 -12.03 -5.82
N TRP A 217 2.58 -12.38 -4.54
CA TRP A 217 3.62 -12.96 -3.70
C TRP A 217 4.17 -14.26 -4.30
N PHE A 218 3.30 -15.18 -4.71
CA PHE A 218 3.69 -16.43 -5.35
C PHE A 218 4.54 -16.17 -6.60
N LYS A 219 4.14 -15.22 -7.46
CA LYS A 219 4.91 -14.85 -8.65
C LYS A 219 6.25 -14.20 -8.32
N GLU A 220 6.32 -13.37 -7.28
CA GLU A 220 7.58 -12.77 -6.85
C GLU A 220 8.57 -13.82 -6.33
N VAL A 221 8.10 -14.77 -5.52
CA VAL A 221 8.95 -15.91 -5.11
C VAL A 221 9.33 -16.77 -6.31
N LYS A 222 8.41 -17.03 -7.24
CA LYS A 222 8.70 -17.80 -8.46
C LYS A 222 9.82 -17.19 -9.31
N LYS A 223 9.95 -15.86 -9.36
CA LYS A 223 11.00 -15.16 -10.13
C LYS A 223 12.40 -15.44 -9.62
N ILE A 224 12.58 -15.66 -8.32
CA ILE A 224 13.90 -15.96 -7.75
C ILE A 224 14.27 -17.44 -7.89
N VAL A 225 13.27 -18.32 -8.01
CA VAL A 225 13.45 -19.77 -8.09
C VAL A 225 13.81 -20.20 -9.52
N PRO A 226 14.91 -20.94 -9.73
CA PRO A 226 15.27 -21.46 -11.05
C PRO A 226 14.16 -22.36 -11.64
N PRO A 227 13.93 -22.34 -12.96
CA PRO A 227 12.83 -23.09 -13.59
C PRO A 227 12.82 -24.58 -13.29
N LEU A 228 13.99 -25.19 -13.05
CA LEU A 228 14.13 -26.59 -12.68
C LEU A 228 13.33 -26.97 -11.42
N TYR A 229 13.10 -26.02 -10.51
CA TYR A 229 12.41 -26.25 -9.24
C TYR A 229 10.94 -25.82 -9.27
N TRP A 230 10.40 -25.37 -10.41
CA TRP A 230 8.98 -24.96 -10.48
C TRP A 230 8.01 -26.14 -10.34
N GLU A 231 8.46 -27.34 -10.71
CA GLU A 231 7.67 -28.57 -10.69
C GLU A 231 8.24 -29.59 -9.68
N SER A 232 9.13 -29.15 -8.79
CA SER A 232 9.64 -30.00 -7.71
C SER A 232 8.48 -30.51 -6.87
N LEU A 233 8.44 -31.80 -6.55
CA LEU A 233 7.39 -32.36 -5.71
C LEU A 233 7.79 -32.30 -4.24
N ASN A 234 6.85 -31.95 -3.36
CA ASN A 234 7.04 -32.07 -1.92
C ASN A 234 6.88 -33.54 -1.44
N GLY A 235 6.98 -33.77 -0.13
CA GLY A 235 6.79 -35.10 0.47
C GLY A 235 5.42 -35.73 0.20
N GLU A 236 4.40 -34.92 -0.10
CA GLU A 236 3.05 -35.34 -0.47
C GLU A 236 2.87 -35.56 -1.98
N LYS A 237 3.95 -35.42 -2.77
CA LYS A 237 3.97 -35.52 -4.23
C LYS A 237 3.18 -34.42 -4.96
N ASN A 238 2.96 -33.29 -4.30
CA ASN A 238 2.29 -32.13 -4.88
C ASN A 238 3.33 -31.15 -5.44
N ALA A 239 3.00 -30.51 -6.57
CA ALA A 239 3.79 -29.42 -7.13
C ALA A 239 3.40 -28.07 -6.47
N PRO A 240 4.26 -27.05 -6.48
CA PRO A 240 4.01 -25.78 -5.80
C PRO A 240 2.73 -25.07 -6.27
N TYR A 241 2.43 -25.13 -7.57
CA TYR A 241 1.23 -24.50 -8.12
C TYR A 241 -0.06 -25.22 -7.68
N VAL A 242 -0.02 -26.55 -7.53
CA VAL A 242 -1.16 -27.34 -7.02
C VAL A 242 -1.44 -26.95 -5.57
N VAL A 243 -0.39 -26.86 -4.73
CA VAL A 243 -0.52 -26.37 -3.35
C VAL A 243 -1.13 -24.96 -3.31
N PHE A 244 -0.72 -24.06 -4.20
CA PHE A 244 -1.32 -22.72 -4.27
C PHE A 244 -2.81 -22.77 -4.59
N THR A 245 -3.21 -23.51 -5.62
CA THR A 245 -4.61 -23.64 -6.04
C THR A 245 -5.47 -24.23 -4.92
N ASP A 246 -5.02 -25.31 -4.28
CA ASP A 246 -5.79 -25.99 -3.23
C ASP A 246 -5.94 -25.10 -1.97
N GLU A 247 -4.86 -24.47 -1.53
CA GLU A 247 -4.87 -23.60 -0.33
C GLU A 247 -5.66 -22.31 -0.53
N HIS A 248 -5.78 -21.82 -1.77
CA HIS A 248 -6.45 -20.56 -2.09
C HIS A 248 -7.84 -20.74 -2.73
N GLU A 249 -8.35 -21.97 -2.87
CA GLU A 249 -9.65 -22.25 -3.50
C GLU A 249 -10.79 -21.43 -2.85
N LYS A 250 -10.88 -21.47 -1.52
CA LYS A 250 -11.89 -20.71 -0.78
C LYS A 250 -11.75 -19.21 -0.98
N LEU A 251 -10.51 -18.69 -0.95
CA LEU A 251 -10.26 -17.26 -1.13
C LEU A 251 -10.62 -16.79 -2.54
N LYS A 252 -10.38 -17.63 -3.55
CA LYS A 252 -10.80 -17.38 -4.93
C LYS A 252 -12.32 -17.29 -5.04
N VAL A 253 -13.06 -18.23 -4.43
CA VAL A 253 -14.53 -18.20 -4.40
C VAL A 253 -15.07 -16.96 -3.68
N ASP A 254 -14.50 -16.63 -2.52
CA ASP A 254 -14.88 -15.43 -1.76
C ASP A 254 -14.54 -14.14 -2.53
N GLY A 255 -13.41 -14.12 -3.25
CA GLY A 255 -12.99 -13.03 -4.13
C GLY A 255 -13.89 -12.84 -5.34
N GLU A 256 -14.28 -13.95 -5.98
CA GLU A 256 -15.24 -13.95 -7.07
C GLU A 256 -16.59 -13.38 -6.61
N LYS A 257 -17.11 -13.89 -5.49
CA LYS A 257 -18.36 -13.41 -4.92
C LYS A 257 -18.30 -11.93 -4.58
N TRP A 258 -17.26 -11.49 -3.86
CA TRP A 258 -17.09 -10.09 -3.48
C TRP A 258 -17.12 -9.16 -4.69
N MET A 259 -16.44 -9.55 -5.77
CA MET A 259 -16.36 -8.71 -6.95
C MET A 259 -17.64 -8.74 -7.78
N LYS A 260 -18.36 -9.88 -7.83
CA LYS A 260 -19.70 -9.95 -8.43
C LYS A 260 -20.70 -9.07 -7.68
N ASP A 261 -20.73 -9.15 -6.36
CA ASP A 261 -21.63 -8.35 -5.51
C ASP A 261 -21.36 -6.84 -5.66
N THR A 262 -20.07 -6.46 -5.66
CA THR A 262 -19.64 -5.07 -5.87
C THR A 262 -20.02 -4.57 -7.27
N SER A 263 -19.72 -5.37 -8.30
CA SER A 263 -20.01 -5.04 -9.69
C SER A 263 -21.52 -4.94 -9.96
N SER A 264 -22.31 -5.85 -9.41
CA SER A 264 -23.78 -5.84 -9.51
C SER A 264 -24.38 -4.56 -8.92
N SER A 265 -23.97 -4.20 -7.70
CA SER A 265 -24.41 -2.96 -7.04
C SER A 265 -24.09 -1.72 -7.86
N CYS A 266 -22.89 -1.65 -8.43
CA CYS A 266 -22.48 -0.54 -9.28
C CYS A 266 -23.16 -0.53 -10.66
N THR A 267 -23.48 -1.71 -11.21
CA THR A 267 -24.26 -1.85 -12.45
C THR A 267 -25.65 -1.26 -12.28
N ILE A 268 -26.33 -1.52 -11.16
CA ILE A 268 -27.64 -0.95 -10.85
C ILE A 268 -27.55 0.59 -10.78
N ALA A 269 -26.55 1.12 -10.07
CA ALA A 269 -26.34 2.56 -9.98
C ALA A 269 -26.07 3.20 -11.36
N ALA A 270 -25.21 2.58 -12.17
CA ALA A 270 -24.90 3.04 -13.53
C ALA A 270 -26.14 3.01 -14.44
N ALA A 271 -26.96 1.96 -14.36
CA ALA A 271 -28.21 1.87 -15.12
C ALA A 271 -29.17 3.01 -14.76
N LEU A 272 -29.38 3.26 -13.45
CA LEU A 272 -30.24 4.33 -12.97
C LEU A 272 -29.78 5.70 -13.47
N ILE A 273 -28.48 6.00 -13.39
CA ILE A 273 -27.94 7.29 -13.88
C ILE A 273 -28.11 7.41 -15.40
N ALA A 274 -27.87 6.33 -16.16
CA ALA A 274 -28.06 6.32 -17.61
C ALA A 274 -29.54 6.61 -17.97
N THR A 275 -30.50 5.97 -17.27
CA THR A 275 -31.93 6.19 -17.47
C THR A 275 -32.34 7.62 -17.13
N ILE A 276 -31.86 8.18 -16.01
CA ILE A 276 -32.16 9.56 -15.61
C ILE A 276 -31.60 10.56 -16.63
N ALA A 277 -30.34 10.38 -17.05
CA ALA A 277 -29.72 11.25 -18.04
C ALA A 277 -30.39 11.15 -19.42
N PHE A 278 -30.81 9.94 -19.82
CA PHE A 278 -31.54 9.74 -21.07
C PHE A 278 -32.90 10.42 -21.05
N ALA A 279 -33.66 10.25 -19.96
CA ALA A 279 -34.93 10.94 -19.76
C ALA A 279 -34.75 12.46 -19.81
N ALA A 280 -33.74 13.01 -19.11
CA ALA A 280 -33.43 14.44 -19.14
C ALA A 280 -33.04 14.95 -20.54
N ALA A 281 -32.43 14.11 -21.38
CA ALA A 281 -32.08 14.49 -22.75
C ALA A 281 -33.31 14.67 -23.65
N ILE A 282 -34.37 13.87 -23.44
CA ILE A 282 -35.61 13.94 -24.22
C ILE A 282 -36.62 14.92 -23.60
N THR A 283 -36.62 15.09 -22.28
CA THR A 283 -37.44 16.07 -21.55
C THR A 283 -36.58 17.24 -21.10
N VAL A 284 -36.09 18.02 -22.07
CA VAL A 284 -35.16 19.13 -21.80
C VAL A 284 -35.78 20.19 -20.88
N PRO A 285 -34.98 20.86 -20.04
CA PRO A 285 -35.46 21.92 -19.15
C PRO A 285 -36.15 23.03 -19.93
N GLY A 286 -37.36 23.42 -19.50
CA GLY A 286 -38.17 24.43 -20.18
C GLY A 286 -38.98 23.92 -21.37
N GLY A 287 -38.74 22.69 -21.84
CA GLY A 287 -39.43 22.12 -23.00
C GLY A 287 -38.98 22.68 -24.35
N ASN A 288 -39.75 22.34 -25.38
CA ASN A 288 -39.48 22.72 -26.76
C ASN A 288 -40.51 23.74 -27.25
N GLU A 289 -40.07 24.63 -28.14
CA GLU A 289 -40.94 25.58 -28.83
C GLU A 289 -41.84 24.84 -29.82
N GLN A 290 -43.14 25.12 -29.80
CA GLN A 290 -44.16 24.36 -30.54
C GLN A 290 -44.02 24.42 -32.08
N GLN A 291 -43.39 25.46 -32.62
CA GLN A 291 -43.26 25.65 -34.07
C GLN A 291 -41.92 25.13 -34.62
N SER A 292 -40.83 25.33 -33.89
CA SER A 292 -39.47 24.96 -34.35
C SER A 292 -39.01 23.60 -33.81
N GLY A 293 -39.62 23.11 -32.72
CA GLY A 293 -39.17 21.92 -32.00
C GLY A 293 -37.86 22.13 -31.21
N LEU A 294 -37.30 23.35 -31.22
CA LEU A 294 -36.04 23.66 -30.55
C LEU A 294 -36.24 23.91 -29.06
N PRO A 295 -35.24 23.59 -28.21
CA PRO A 295 -35.29 23.90 -26.79
C PRO A 295 -35.43 25.40 -26.54
N ILE A 296 -36.37 25.79 -25.67
CA ILE A 296 -36.67 27.21 -25.38
C ILE A 296 -35.44 27.94 -24.80
N PHE A 297 -34.60 27.24 -24.04
CA PHE A 297 -33.39 27.82 -23.46
C PHE A 297 -32.11 27.63 -24.30
N SER A 298 -32.23 27.26 -25.59
CA SER A 298 -31.08 26.97 -26.47
C SER A 298 -30.01 28.08 -26.52
N GLY A 299 -30.40 29.36 -26.39
CA GLY A 299 -29.47 30.49 -26.34
C GLY A 299 -28.78 30.74 -24.99
N ASN A 300 -29.13 29.99 -23.92
CA ASN A 300 -28.58 30.20 -22.58
C ASN A 300 -27.32 29.34 -22.36
N ILE A 301 -26.25 29.95 -21.82
CA ILE A 301 -25.02 29.25 -21.46
C ILE A 301 -25.29 28.06 -20.52
N ALA A 302 -26.20 28.21 -19.55
CA ALA A 302 -26.55 27.12 -18.63
C ALA A 302 -27.21 25.93 -19.34
N PHE A 303 -27.91 26.16 -20.46
CA PHE A 303 -28.46 25.08 -21.29
C PHE A 303 -27.37 24.31 -22.01
N ILE A 304 -26.35 25.00 -22.52
CA ILE A 304 -25.18 24.35 -23.13
C ILE A 304 -24.43 23.50 -22.10
N ILE A 305 -24.22 24.03 -20.89
CA ILE A 305 -23.61 23.27 -19.77
C ILE A 305 -24.46 22.03 -19.44
N PHE A 306 -25.78 22.20 -19.31
CA PHE A 306 -26.70 21.08 -19.11
C PHE A 306 -26.54 20.01 -20.20
N ALA A 307 -26.62 20.39 -21.48
CA ALA A 307 -26.58 19.44 -22.59
C ALA A 307 -25.27 18.64 -22.63
N ILE A 308 -24.12 19.31 -22.48
CA ILE A 308 -22.80 18.67 -22.47
C ILE A 308 -22.64 17.76 -21.25
N SER A 309 -22.96 18.25 -20.06
CA SER A 309 -22.83 17.45 -18.83
C SER A 309 -23.82 16.28 -18.80
N ASN A 310 -25.02 16.43 -19.33
CA ASN A 310 -26.00 15.36 -19.43
C ASN A 310 -25.53 14.26 -20.41
N ALA A 311 -25.00 14.65 -21.56
CA ALA A 311 -24.40 13.70 -22.51
C ALA A 311 -23.19 12.97 -21.88
N ALA A 312 -22.28 13.71 -21.22
CA ALA A 312 -21.15 13.13 -20.51
C ALA A 312 -21.60 12.13 -19.44
N SER A 313 -22.63 12.48 -18.65
CA SER A 313 -23.24 11.60 -17.65
C SER A 313 -23.75 10.30 -18.27
N LEU A 314 -24.49 10.39 -19.38
CA LEU A 314 -25.09 9.24 -20.06
C LEU A 314 -24.02 8.30 -20.62
N PHE A 315 -23.06 8.83 -21.38
CA PHE A 315 -22.03 8.01 -22.01
C PHE A 315 -21.12 7.35 -20.97
N THR A 316 -20.67 8.10 -19.97
CA THR A 316 -19.80 7.56 -18.91
C THR A 316 -20.52 6.53 -18.04
N SER A 317 -21.82 6.72 -17.76
CA SER A 317 -22.62 5.70 -17.07
C SER A 317 -22.81 4.44 -17.90
N SER A 318 -23.04 4.59 -19.21
CA SER A 318 -23.21 3.47 -20.13
C SER A 318 -21.91 2.67 -20.27
N THR A 319 -20.76 3.36 -20.34
CA THR A 319 -19.45 2.71 -20.29
C THR A 319 -19.26 1.96 -18.96
N SER A 320 -19.58 2.60 -17.84
CA SER A 320 -19.49 1.96 -16.52
C SER A 320 -20.33 0.70 -16.42
N LEU A 321 -21.56 0.73 -16.94
CA LEU A 321 -22.47 -0.42 -17.00
C LEU A 321 -21.84 -1.58 -17.79
N LEU A 322 -21.32 -1.33 -18.99
CA LEU A 322 -20.69 -2.36 -19.82
C LEU A 322 -19.43 -2.95 -19.16
N VAL A 323 -18.63 -2.10 -18.53
CA VAL A 323 -17.43 -2.54 -17.82
C VAL A 323 -17.79 -3.41 -16.61
N PHE A 324 -18.77 -3.02 -15.79
CA PHE A 324 -19.22 -3.87 -14.67
C PHE A 324 -19.89 -5.16 -15.14
N LEU A 325 -20.64 -5.13 -16.24
CA LEU A 325 -21.17 -6.35 -16.86
C LEU A 325 -20.04 -7.28 -17.30
N SER A 326 -18.96 -6.74 -17.89
CA SER A 326 -17.78 -7.54 -18.27
C SER A 326 -17.12 -8.23 -17.07
N VAL A 327 -17.14 -7.59 -15.89
CA VAL A 327 -16.66 -8.19 -14.64
C VAL A 327 -17.59 -9.33 -14.21
N LEU A 328 -18.91 -9.16 -14.31
CA LEU A 328 -19.88 -10.21 -13.97
C LEU A 328 -19.77 -11.46 -14.88
N THR A 329 -19.45 -11.26 -16.16
CA THR A 329 -19.32 -12.34 -17.15
C THR A 329 -17.91 -12.92 -17.28
N SER A 330 -16.95 -12.47 -16.47
CA SER A 330 -15.58 -12.98 -16.50
C SER A 330 -15.50 -14.45 -16.07
N ARG A 331 -14.41 -15.12 -16.43
CA ARG A 331 -14.16 -16.54 -16.09
C ARG A 331 -13.61 -16.75 -14.68
N TYR A 332 -13.13 -15.69 -14.03
CA TYR A 332 -12.53 -15.73 -12.68
C TYR A 332 -11.44 -16.80 -12.53
N ALA A 333 -10.57 -16.93 -13.54
CA ALA A 333 -9.34 -17.71 -13.36
C ALA A 333 -8.45 -17.02 -12.32
N GLU A 334 -7.61 -17.77 -11.61
CA GLU A 334 -6.70 -17.21 -10.58
C GLU A 334 -5.88 -16.06 -11.16
N GLU A 335 -5.34 -16.25 -12.36
CA GLU A 335 -4.53 -15.26 -13.07
C GLU A 335 -5.28 -13.97 -13.43
N ASP A 336 -6.60 -14.04 -13.59
CA ASP A 336 -7.41 -12.86 -13.89
C ASP A 336 -7.45 -11.88 -12.70
N PHE A 337 -7.25 -12.35 -11.46
CA PHE A 337 -7.21 -11.51 -10.26
C PHE A 337 -6.01 -10.58 -10.21
N LEU A 338 -4.96 -10.79 -11.01
CA LEU A 338 -3.78 -9.92 -11.01
C LEU A 338 -4.02 -8.57 -11.66
N HIS A 339 -4.59 -8.58 -12.88
CA HIS A 339 -4.64 -7.39 -13.71
C HIS A 339 -5.99 -7.21 -14.38
N THR A 340 -6.53 -8.27 -15.01
CA THR A 340 -7.76 -8.18 -15.80
C THR A 340 -8.93 -7.70 -14.96
N LEU A 341 -9.19 -8.36 -13.84
CA LEU A 341 -10.32 -8.10 -12.97
C LEU A 341 -10.19 -6.75 -12.22
N PRO A 342 -9.07 -6.46 -11.53
CA PRO A 342 -8.87 -5.16 -10.89
C PRO A 342 -8.92 -3.99 -11.86
N ARG A 343 -8.35 -4.12 -13.08
CA ARG A 343 -8.36 -3.04 -14.07
C ARG A 343 -9.76 -2.71 -14.55
N SER A 344 -10.58 -3.72 -14.83
CA SER A 344 -11.99 -3.50 -15.18
C SER A 344 -12.76 -2.86 -14.03
N LEU A 345 -12.56 -3.31 -12.79
CA LEU A 345 -13.21 -2.71 -11.62
C LEU A 345 -12.80 -1.24 -11.41
N ILE A 346 -11.51 -0.91 -11.53
CA ILE A 346 -10.98 0.46 -11.47
C ILE A 346 -11.61 1.33 -12.56
N LEU A 347 -11.63 0.86 -13.81
CA LEU A 347 -12.19 1.60 -14.93
C LEU A 347 -13.69 1.87 -14.71
N GLY A 348 -14.44 0.85 -14.28
CA GLY A 348 -15.86 0.97 -13.95
C GLY A 348 -16.11 2.05 -12.90
N LEU A 349 -15.41 1.97 -11.76
CA LEU A 349 -15.53 2.96 -10.67
C LEU A 349 -15.16 4.38 -11.10
N LEU A 350 -14.12 4.56 -11.93
CA LEU A 350 -13.73 5.86 -12.47
C LEU A 350 -14.81 6.45 -13.38
N THR A 351 -15.35 5.64 -14.30
CA THR A 351 -16.42 6.08 -15.20
C THR A 351 -17.73 6.37 -14.45
N LEU A 352 -18.04 5.59 -13.41
CA LEU A 352 -19.19 5.85 -12.53
C LEU A 352 -19.04 7.17 -11.77
N PHE A 353 -17.85 7.46 -11.23
CA PHE A 353 -17.57 8.72 -10.57
C PHE A 353 -17.73 9.92 -11.51
N LEU A 354 -17.20 9.81 -12.73
CA LEU A 354 -17.35 10.84 -13.76
C LEU A 354 -18.82 11.04 -14.15
N SER A 355 -19.61 9.96 -14.14
CA SER A 355 -21.05 10.02 -14.39
C SER A 355 -21.80 10.76 -13.28
N ILE A 356 -21.57 10.41 -12.02
CA ILE A 356 -22.21 11.06 -10.86
C ILE A 356 -21.89 12.56 -10.83
N THR A 357 -20.62 12.93 -11.03
CA THR A 357 -20.21 14.34 -11.06
C THR A 357 -20.85 15.10 -12.21
N SER A 358 -20.88 14.52 -13.41
CA SER A 358 -21.55 15.12 -14.58
C SER A 358 -23.06 15.25 -14.38
N MET A 359 -23.71 14.26 -13.77
CA MET A 359 -25.13 14.30 -13.42
C MET A 359 -25.43 15.44 -12.45
N MET A 360 -24.60 15.64 -11.42
CA MET A 360 -24.78 16.73 -10.46
C MET A 360 -24.61 18.12 -11.10
N ILE A 361 -23.69 18.25 -12.07
CA ILE A 361 -23.53 19.49 -12.84
C ILE A 361 -24.76 19.74 -13.72
N SER A 362 -25.24 18.71 -14.42
CA SER A 362 -26.47 18.77 -15.25
C SER A 362 -27.70 19.17 -14.42
N PHE A 363 -27.87 18.57 -13.25
CA PHE A 363 -28.94 18.91 -12.31
C PHE A 363 -28.84 20.36 -11.83
N SER A 364 -27.65 20.81 -11.45
CA SER A 364 -27.42 22.19 -11.00
C SER A 364 -27.73 23.21 -12.10
N ALA A 365 -27.32 22.92 -13.35
CA ALA A 365 -27.63 23.74 -14.51
C ALA A 365 -29.14 23.80 -14.79
N THR A 366 -29.83 22.67 -14.67
CA THR A 366 -31.30 22.58 -14.81
C THR A 366 -32.01 23.45 -13.78
N VAL A 367 -31.64 23.35 -12.50
CA VAL A 367 -32.25 24.15 -11.44
C VAL A 367 -32.00 25.65 -11.66
N TYR A 368 -30.80 26.02 -12.13
CA TYR A 368 -30.50 27.41 -12.49
C TYR A 368 -31.34 27.91 -13.67
N LEU A 369 -31.55 27.10 -14.71
CA LEU A 369 -32.41 27.46 -15.85
C LEU A 369 -33.86 27.69 -15.43
N VAL A 370 -34.40 26.83 -14.55
CA VAL A 370 -35.81 26.88 -14.14
C VAL A 370 -36.08 27.99 -13.10
N PHE A 371 -35.20 28.15 -12.11
CA PHE A 371 -35.44 29.04 -10.96
C PHE A 371 -34.46 30.22 -10.84
N GLY A 372 -33.26 30.09 -11.43
CA GLY A 372 -32.13 30.98 -11.19
C GLY A 372 -32.20 32.33 -11.90
N GLN A 373 -32.90 32.42 -13.04
CA GLN A 373 -32.98 33.64 -13.85
C GLN A 373 -33.51 34.87 -13.09
N LYS A 374 -34.35 34.69 -12.06
CA LYS A 374 -34.88 35.78 -11.22
C LYS A 374 -34.33 35.79 -9.79
N LYS A 375 -33.68 34.71 -9.34
CA LYS A 375 -33.19 34.53 -7.96
C LYS A 375 -31.89 33.75 -7.93
N ALA A 376 -30.77 34.42 -8.21
CA ALA A 376 -29.43 33.82 -8.21
C ALA A 376 -29.05 33.14 -6.88
N TRP A 377 -29.64 33.56 -5.76
CA TRP A 377 -29.41 32.95 -4.43
C TRP A 377 -29.83 31.46 -4.37
N VAL A 378 -30.72 30.99 -5.24
CA VAL A 378 -31.13 29.58 -5.34
C VAL A 378 -29.95 28.66 -5.71
N LEU A 379 -28.91 29.19 -6.36
CA LEU A 379 -27.73 28.41 -6.73
C LEU A 379 -26.93 27.93 -5.50
N VAL A 380 -26.94 28.70 -4.41
CA VAL A 380 -26.19 28.38 -3.18
C VAL A 380 -26.69 27.08 -2.53
N PRO A 381 -27.98 26.92 -2.17
CA PRO A 381 -28.47 25.68 -1.59
C PRO A 381 -28.34 24.48 -2.55
N VAL A 382 -28.51 24.71 -3.86
CA VAL A 382 -28.38 23.66 -4.87
C VAL A 382 -26.94 23.15 -4.98
N ALA A 383 -25.97 24.06 -5.02
CA ALA A 383 -24.55 23.72 -5.00
C ALA A 383 -24.18 22.97 -3.72
N THR A 384 -24.69 23.40 -2.56
CA THR A 384 -24.44 22.70 -1.30
C THR A 384 -25.01 21.28 -1.29
N MET A 385 -26.22 21.09 -1.84
CA MET A 385 -26.83 19.76 -1.95
C MET A 385 -26.11 18.87 -2.96
N ALA A 386 -25.64 19.41 -4.09
CA ALA A 386 -24.86 18.70 -5.09
C ALA A 386 -23.49 18.23 -4.55
N CYS A 387 -22.90 18.98 -3.62
CA CYS A 387 -21.65 18.58 -2.96
C CYS A 387 -21.80 17.32 -2.08
N LEU A 388 -22.98 17.06 -1.51
CA LEU A 388 -23.20 15.91 -0.62
C LEU A 388 -22.96 14.54 -1.28
N PRO A 389 -23.58 14.19 -2.42
CA PRO A 389 -23.31 12.91 -3.08
C PRO A 389 -21.88 12.80 -3.61
N ILE A 390 -21.29 13.91 -4.09
CA ILE A 390 -19.89 13.92 -4.58
C ILE A 390 -18.94 13.64 -3.41
N THR A 391 -19.10 14.34 -2.28
CA THR A 391 -18.27 14.13 -1.09
C THR A 391 -18.48 12.75 -0.48
N SER A 392 -19.72 12.25 -0.44
CA SER A 392 -20.02 10.89 0.00
C SER A 392 -19.31 9.83 -0.85
N PHE A 393 -19.34 9.96 -2.18
CA PHE A 393 -18.62 9.04 -3.07
C PHE A 393 -17.11 9.11 -2.83
N VAL A 394 -16.54 10.31 -2.72
CA VAL A 394 -15.12 10.50 -2.42
C VAL A 394 -14.75 9.89 -1.07
N LEU A 395 -15.58 10.00 -0.04
CA LEU A 395 -15.25 9.44 1.27
C LEU A 395 -15.36 7.90 1.30
N LEU A 396 -16.34 7.33 0.62
CA LEU A 396 -16.64 5.90 0.70
C LEU A 396 -15.89 5.06 -0.36
N GLN A 397 -15.83 5.53 -1.60
CA GLN A 397 -15.31 4.74 -2.74
C GLN A 397 -13.84 5.05 -3.04
N PHE A 398 -13.36 6.24 -2.73
CA PHE A 398 -11.96 6.60 -2.97
C PHE A 398 -10.96 5.71 -2.22
N PRO A 399 -11.17 5.32 -0.94
CA PRO A 399 -10.26 4.39 -0.26
C PRO A 399 -10.14 3.06 -1.00
N LEU A 400 -11.26 2.52 -1.49
CA LEU A 400 -11.29 1.29 -2.28
C LEU A 400 -10.54 1.46 -3.61
N LEU A 401 -10.79 2.56 -4.31
CA LEU A 401 -10.14 2.87 -5.59
C LEU A 401 -8.61 3.01 -5.42
N VAL A 402 -8.16 3.69 -4.35
CA VAL A 402 -6.74 3.82 -4.01
C VAL A 402 -6.14 2.45 -3.68
N ALA A 403 -6.84 1.62 -2.90
CA ALA A 403 -6.40 0.25 -2.60
C ALA A 403 -6.23 -0.59 -3.88
N LEU A 404 -7.21 -0.55 -4.80
CA LEU A 404 -7.14 -1.25 -6.08
C LEU A 404 -5.99 -0.76 -6.96
N ILE A 405 -5.83 0.56 -7.10
CA ILE A 405 -4.77 1.16 -7.93
C ILE A 405 -3.39 0.84 -7.35
N SER A 406 -3.21 1.02 -6.04
CA SER A 406 -1.94 0.73 -5.36
C SER A 406 -1.58 -0.75 -5.36
N SER A 407 -2.56 -1.65 -5.23
CA SER A 407 -2.34 -3.10 -5.34
C SER A 407 -1.97 -3.50 -6.78
N THR A 408 -2.63 -2.90 -7.79
CA THR A 408 -2.48 -3.31 -9.20
C THR A 408 -1.28 -2.66 -9.90
N TYR A 409 -1.00 -1.39 -9.61
CA TYR A 409 0.01 -0.57 -10.29
C TYR A 409 1.08 -0.01 -9.34
N GLY A 410 0.99 -0.28 -8.04
CA GLY A 410 1.97 0.20 -7.07
C GLY A 410 3.34 -0.44 -7.25
N ALA A 411 4.29 0.01 -6.42
CA ALA A 411 5.58 -0.63 -6.37
C ALA A 411 5.40 -2.12 -6.03
N GLY A 412 6.06 -2.98 -6.81
CA GLY A 412 6.04 -4.42 -6.57
C GLY A 412 6.54 -4.78 -5.17
N ILE A 413 6.34 -6.03 -4.77
CA ILE A 413 6.75 -6.50 -3.43
C ILE A 413 8.29 -6.47 -3.28
N PHE A 414 9.02 -6.57 -4.40
CA PHE A 414 10.45 -6.32 -4.41
C PHE A 414 10.79 -4.83 -4.33
N GLY A 415 11.56 -4.48 -3.30
CA GLY A 415 12.10 -3.13 -3.13
C GLY A 415 13.43 -3.14 -2.39
N LYS A 416 14.37 -2.29 -2.81
CA LYS A 416 15.66 -2.13 -2.12
C LYS A 416 15.45 -1.45 -0.78
N LYS A 417 15.87 -2.10 0.31
CA LYS A 417 15.69 -1.62 1.71
C LYS A 417 17.00 -1.25 2.38
N SER A 418 18.11 -1.91 2.04
CA SER A 418 19.44 -1.55 2.53
C SER A 418 20.32 -1.00 1.40
N ASN A 419 21.03 0.09 1.68
CA ASN A 419 22.10 0.61 0.82
C ASN A 419 23.49 0.13 1.28
N LEU A 420 23.54 -0.65 2.35
CA LEU A 420 24.75 -1.20 2.93
C LEU A 420 24.85 -2.65 2.47
N LEU A 421 25.25 -2.84 1.21
CA LEU A 421 25.59 -4.16 0.70
C LEU A 421 26.92 -4.60 1.32
N PHE A 422 26.93 -5.82 1.85
CA PHE A 422 28.13 -6.62 2.03
C PHE A 422 28.66 -7.07 0.67
#